data_AF-R5MUJ4-F1
#
_entry.id   AF-R5MUJ4-F1
#
_cell.length_a   1.000
_cell.length_b   1.000
_cell.length_c   1.000
_cell.angle_alpha   90.00
_cell.angle_beta   90.00
_cell.angle_gamma   90.00
#
_symmetry.space_group_name_H-M   'P 1'
#
loop_
_entity.id
_entity.type
_entity.pdbx_description
1 polymer ?
#
loop_
_entity_poly.entity_id
_entity_poly.type
_entity_poly.pdbx_seq_one_letter_code
_entity_poly.pdbx_strand_id
1 'polypeptide(L)'
;MNADGSVSVTVVEATNGYLCKAKDAYGDSYYYRGNVTNNYVKFADKYWRIVRINGDGTVRIIYDGTSAHANGESSEDRQIGTTAFNSSGDDNAYVGYMYGATGASTYTETHVNTNNSTIKTYLDTWYENNIKGTTNEQYIADNLFCNDRSFASNNSGTGTGISRTYYRWSNFADNSNNNKMMLTCPQQNDAFTVNDTSKGNGALTYGIGLVTTDEVVLAGGYSDDNYDYYLYNGKEYWTMSPHTGSHGTGELIVCPSGSAECANYVINAYGARPVINLKSDVLTYGDGTMNNPYRLTENIDSTTPSGGDSSASGGIGNGQGEEGGS
;
A
#
# COMPACT_ATOMS: atom_id res chain seq x y z
N MET A 1 18.88 -13.65 -1.32
CA MET A 1 19.20 -12.48 -0.48
C MET A 1 20.71 -12.32 -0.45
N ASN A 2 21.19 -11.11 -0.69
CA ASN A 2 22.59 -10.72 -0.67
C ASN A 2 23.06 -10.48 0.77
N ALA A 3 24.37 -10.38 0.99
CA ALA A 3 24.94 -10.17 2.32
C ALA A 3 24.50 -8.84 2.97
N ASP A 4 24.15 -7.84 2.16
CA ASP A 4 23.63 -6.53 2.58
C ASP A 4 22.11 -6.53 2.86
N GLY A 5 21.45 -7.69 2.76
CA GLY A 5 20.01 -7.83 3.00
C GLY A 5 19.13 -7.53 1.78
N SER A 6 19.70 -7.00 0.69
CA SER A 6 18.99 -6.79 -0.58
C SER A 6 18.70 -8.11 -1.30
N VAL A 7 17.86 -8.04 -2.34
CA VAL A 7 17.52 -9.19 -3.17
C VAL A 7 17.73 -8.86 -4.63
N SER A 8 18.37 -9.77 -5.36
CA SER A 8 18.45 -9.69 -6.82
C SER A 8 17.35 -10.54 -7.45
N VAL A 9 16.57 -9.91 -8.32
CA VAL A 9 15.49 -10.52 -9.11
C VAL A 9 15.82 -10.25 -10.57
N THR A 10 15.70 -11.28 -11.42
CA THR A 10 16.14 -11.18 -12.83
C THR A 10 15.00 -11.38 -13.84
N VAL A 11 13.82 -11.80 -13.38
CA VAL A 11 12.67 -12.13 -14.23
C VAL A 11 11.35 -12.00 -13.47
N VAL A 12 10.24 -11.97 -14.20
CA VAL A 12 8.89 -12.17 -13.66
C VAL A 12 8.75 -13.56 -12.99
N GLU A 13 7.79 -13.69 -12.07
CA GLU A 13 7.34 -15.00 -11.58
C GLU A 13 5.81 -15.08 -11.71
N ALA A 14 5.33 -15.94 -12.60
CA ALA A 14 3.90 -16.04 -12.95
C ALA A 14 3.28 -17.40 -12.59
N THR A 15 4.08 -18.40 -12.21
CA THR A 15 3.60 -19.78 -12.10
C THR A 15 3.41 -20.22 -10.66
N ASN A 16 4.44 -20.05 -9.83
CA ASN A 16 4.44 -20.59 -8.48
C ASN A 16 4.29 -19.48 -7.44
N GLY A 17 3.65 -19.81 -6.32
CA GLY A 17 3.64 -18.98 -5.12
C GLY A 17 4.78 -19.35 -4.17
N TYR A 18 5.59 -18.37 -3.79
CA TYR A 18 6.69 -18.53 -2.84
C TYR A 18 6.52 -17.62 -1.63
N LEU A 19 7.05 -18.07 -0.49
CA LEU A 19 7.37 -17.22 0.65
C LEU A 19 8.89 -17.06 0.72
N CYS A 20 9.35 -15.83 0.51
CA CYS A 20 10.77 -15.51 0.42
C CYS A 20 11.18 -14.63 1.61
N LYS A 21 12.48 -14.64 1.94
CA LYS A 21 13.04 -13.89 3.06
C LYS A 21 13.94 -12.74 2.58
N ALA A 22 13.81 -11.58 3.22
CA ALA A 22 14.66 -10.42 3.03
C ALA A 22 14.81 -9.63 4.35
N LYS A 23 15.75 -8.68 4.40
CA LYS A 23 15.87 -7.77 5.55
C LYS A 23 15.03 -6.51 5.32
N ASP A 24 14.30 -6.08 6.34
CA ASP A 24 13.70 -4.75 6.41
C ASP A 24 14.35 -3.91 7.54
N ALA A 25 13.78 -2.74 7.83
CA ALA A 25 14.29 -1.86 8.87
C ALA A 25 14.22 -2.44 10.30
N TYR A 26 13.39 -3.46 10.51
CA TYR A 26 13.05 -4.04 11.81
C TYR A 26 13.63 -5.44 12.01
N GLY A 27 14.04 -6.14 10.95
CA GLY A 27 14.69 -7.44 11.05
C GLY A 27 14.47 -8.33 9.83
N ASP A 28 14.15 -9.60 10.10
CA ASP A 28 13.86 -10.59 9.07
C ASP A 28 12.40 -10.49 8.63
N SER A 29 12.17 -10.08 7.39
CA SER A 29 10.85 -10.05 6.75
C SER A 29 10.62 -11.25 5.85
N TYR A 30 9.35 -11.61 5.68
CA TYR A 30 8.91 -12.67 4.78
C TYR A 30 7.89 -12.11 3.78
N TYR A 31 8.22 -12.11 2.49
CA TYR A 31 7.37 -11.55 1.43
C TYR A 31 6.89 -12.64 0.48
N TYR A 32 5.70 -12.43 -0.06
CA TYR A 32 5.10 -13.32 -1.06
C TYR A 32 5.64 -13.02 -2.45
N ARG A 33 5.82 -14.04 -3.29
CA ARG A 33 6.23 -13.89 -4.69
C ARG A 33 5.47 -14.83 -5.61
N GLY A 34 4.97 -14.30 -6.72
CA GLY A 34 4.36 -15.05 -7.82
C GLY A 34 2.85 -15.25 -7.69
N ASN A 35 2.36 -16.36 -8.25
CA ASN A 35 0.94 -16.71 -8.27
C ASN A 35 0.51 -17.31 -6.92
N VAL A 36 0.43 -16.45 -5.90
CA VAL A 36 0.10 -16.83 -4.52
C VAL A 36 -1.42 -16.87 -4.33
N THR A 37 -1.94 -17.97 -3.82
CA THR A 37 -3.39 -18.21 -3.68
C THR A 37 -3.88 -18.23 -2.24
N ASN A 38 -2.98 -18.12 -1.25
CA ASN A 38 -3.25 -18.20 0.18
C ASN A 38 -2.82 -16.95 0.96
N ASN A 39 -2.93 -15.77 0.36
CA ASN A 39 -2.56 -14.49 0.98
C ASN A 39 -3.71 -13.46 1.01
N TYR A 40 -4.96 -13.92 1.01
CA TYR A 40 -6.15 -13.07 1.08
C TYR A 40 -6.48 -12.72 2.53
N VAL A 41 -6.86 -11.46 2.77
CA VAL A 41 -7.29 -10.95 4.07
C VAL A 41 -8.63 -10.25 3.90
N LYS A 42 -9.57 -10.47 4.83
CA LYS A 42 -10.77 -9.65 4.99
C LYS A 42 -10.63 -8.83 6.27
N PHE A 43 -10.60 -7.51 6.13
CA PHE A 43 -10.43 -6.57 7.23
C PHE A 43 -11.23 -5.30 6.95
N ALA A 44 -11.98 -4.81 7.95
CA ALA A 44 -12.85 -3.65 7.85
C ALA A 44 -13.83 -3.70 6.66
N ASP A 45 -14.48 -4.85 6.45
CA ASP A 45 -15.40 -5.12 5.34
C ASP A 45 -14.79 -4.92 3.93
N LYS A 46 -13.46 -4.95 3.81
CA LYS A 46 -12.70 -4.90 2.55
C LYS A 46 -11.81 -6.12 2.39
N TYR A 47 -11.44 -6.40 1.14
CA TYR A 47 -10.48 -7.43 0.77
C TYR A 47 -9.10 -6.83 0.54
N TRP A 48 -8.09 -7.58 0.95
CA TRP A 48 -6.70 -7.19 0.89
C TRP A 48 -5.82 -8.38 0.52
N ARG A 49 -4.60 -8.10 0.05
CA ARG A 49 -3.54 -9.11 -0.13
C ARG A 49 -2.39 -8.85 0.82
N ILE A 50 -1.87 -9.90 1.43
CA ILE A 50 -0.63 -9.80 2.21
C ILE A 50 0.53 -9.59 1.24
N VAL A 51 1.27 -8.50 1.44
CA VAL A 51 2.51 -8.21 0.73
C VAL A 51 3.67 -8.91 1.44
N ARG A 52 3.77 -8.69 2.75
CA ARG A 52 4.82 -9.28 3.59
C ARG A 52 4.45 -9.28 5.08
N ILE A 53 5.15 -10.12 5.83
CA ILE A 53 5.28 -10.03 7.28
C ILE A 53 6.58 -9.26 7.55
N ASN A 54 6.47 -8.11 8.21
CA ASN A 54 7.58 -7.23 8.53
C ASN A 54 8.49 -7.84 9.61
N GLY A 55 9.70 -7.31 9.78
CA GLY A 55 10.68 -7.81 10.74
C GLY A 55 10.26 -7.71 12.21
N ASP A 56 9.29 -6.86 12.52
CA ASP A 56 8.65 -6.73 13.83
C ASP A 56 7.40 -7.63 14.01
N GLY A 57 7.07 -8.44 13.01
CA GLY A 57 5.91 -9.33 13.00
C GLY A 57 4.59 -8.69 12.55
N THR A 58 4.57 -7.38 12.26
CA THR A 58 3.38 -6.73 11.71
C THR A 58 3.11 -7.21 10.28
N VAL A 59 1.85 -7.23 9.87
CA VAL A 59 1.43 -7.77 8.57
C VAL A 59 1.09 -6.63 7.62
N ARG A 60 1.90 -6.46 6.58
CA ARG A 60 1.70 -5.43 5.55
C ARG A 60 0.74 -5.93 4.49
N ILE A 61 -0.38 -5.22 4.31
CA ILE A 61 -1.45 -5.60 3.40
C ILE A 61 -1.78 -4.47 2.43
N ILE A 62 -2.11 -4.82 1.18
CA ILE A 62 -2.53 -3.89 0.12
C ILE A 62 -4.01 -4.12 -0.22
N TYR A 63 -4.74 -3.03 -0.42
CA TYR A 63 -6.15 -3.06 -0.78
C TYR A 63 -6.37 -3.82 -2.09
N ASP A 64 -7.36 -4.70 -2.09
CA ASP A 64 -7.71 -5.57 -3.22
C ASP A 64 -9.22 -5.67 -3.48
N GLY A 65 -10.00 -4.77 -2.88
CA GLY A 65 -11.35 -4.49 -3.33
C GLY A 65 -12.47 -4.73 -2.33
N THR A 66 -13.69 -4.65 -2.85
CA THR A 66 -14.94 -4.90 -2.11
C THR A 66 -15.44 -6.33 -2.26
N SER A 67 -14.89 -7.06 -3.24
CA SER A 67 -14.96 -8.51 -3.39
C SER A 67 -13.58 -9.14 -3.42
N ALA A 68 -13.51 -10.46 -3.25
CA ALA A 68 -12.28 -11.21 -3.50
C ALA A 68 -12.14 -11.49 -5.00
N HIS A 69 -10.92 -11.35 -5.53
CA HIS A 69 -10.64 -11.53 -6.96
C HIS A 69 -9.58 -12.59 -7.19
N ALA A 70 -9.72 -13.36 -8.27
CA ALA A 70 -8.69 -14.30 -8.70
C ALA A 70 -7.42 -13.58 -9.14
N ASN A 71 -6.27 -14.26 -9.01
CA ASN A 71 -5.07 -13.84 -9.72
C ASN A 71 -5.37 -13.90 -11.24
N GLY A 72 -4.85 -12.94 -12.01
CA GLY A 72 -5.22 -12.77 -13.42
C GLY A 72 -6.51 -11.97 -13.66
N GLU A 73 -7.30 -11.66 -12.64
CA GLU A 73 -8.56 -10.94 -12.80
C GLU A 73 -8.37 -9.41 -12.80
N SER A 74 -8.85 -8.73 -13.85
CA SER A 74 -8.94 -7.27 -13.89
C SER A 74 -10.26 -6.79 -13.28
N SER A 75 -10.21 -5.87 -12.31
CA SER A 75 -11.43 -5.25 -11.76
C SER A 75 -11.18 -3.80 -11.31
N GLU A 76 -12.21 -2.96 -11.43
CA GLU A 76 -12.18 -1.54 -11.02
C GLU A 76 -12.18 -1.36 -9.49
N ASP A 77 -12.82 -2.27 -8.76
CA ASP A 77 -12.95 -2.12 -7.30
C ASP A 77 -11.68 -2.51 -6.53
N ARG A 78 -10.66 -3.08 -7.21
CA ARG A 78 -9.33 -3.42 -6.64
C ARG A 78 -8.44 -2.20 -6.36
N GLN A 79 -8.99 -1.00 -6.51
CA GLN A 79 -8.43 0.29 -6.14
C GLN A 79 -9.55 1.18 -5.57
N ILE A 80 -9.22 2.15 -4.74
CA ILE A 80 -10.24 2.99 -4.08
C ILE A 80 -10.73 4.16 -4.95
N GLY A 81 -10.17 4.28 -6.16
CA GLY A 81 -10.40 5.33 -7.14
C GLY A 81 -9.08 5.79 -7.76
N THR A 82 -9.15 6.85 -8.58
CA THR A 82 -7.99 7.43 -9.25
C THR A 82 -7.67 8.83 -8.73
N THR A 83 -6.40 9.16 -8.61
CA THR A 83 -5.92 10.48 -8.18
C THR A 83 -4.60 10.83 -8.86
N ALA A 84 -4.33 12.13 -9.01
CA ALA A 84 -2.97 12.59 -9.23
C ALA A 84 -2.10 12.21 -8.02
N PHE A 85 -0.82 11.93 -8.27
CA PHE A 85 0.15 11.77 -7.20
C PHE A 85 0.39 13.12 -6.52
N ASN A 86 0.61 14.18 -7.33
CA ASN A 86 0.78 15.54 -6.86
C ASN A 86 0.08 16.56 -7.77
N SER A 87 -0.21 17.73 -7.23
CA SER A 87 -0.96 18.79 -7.92
C SER A 87 -0.16 19.53 -9.01
N SER A 88 1.18 19.40 -8.98
CA SER A 88 2.11 19.94 -9.95
C SER A 88 3.30 19.01 -10.10
N GLY A 89 4.07 19.18 -11.19
CA GLY A 89 5.29 18.43 -11.48
C GLY A 89 6.47 19.31 -11.88
N ASP A 90 6.36 20.64 -11.71
CA ASP A 90 7.36 21.62 -12.18
C ASP A 90 8.45 21.94 -11.15
N ASP A 91 8.68 21.03 -10.20
CA ASP A 91 9.73 21.12 -9.19
C ASP A 91 10.06 19.73 -8.64
N ASN A 92 11.32 19.51 -8.27
CA ASN A 92 11.77 18.32 -7.55
C ASN A 92 11.07 18.16 -6.19
N ALA A 93 10.56 19.23 -5.59
CA ALA A 93 9.73 19.14 -4.40
C ALA A 93 8.58 18.16 -4.60
N TYR A 94 7.95 18.14 -5.78
CA TYR A 94 6.78 17.29 -6.03
C TYR A 94 7.09 15.79 -6.19
N VAL A 95 8.35 15.39 -6.02
CA VAL A 95 8.78 14.00 -5.97
C VAL A 95 8.51 13.45 -4.57
N GLY A 96 7.56 12.53 -4.46
CA GLY A 96 7.32 11.76 -3.25
C GLY A 96 6.05 12.07 -2.46
N TYR A 97 5.79 11.18 -1.50
CA TYR A 97 4.55 11.12 -0.72
C TYR A 97 4.27 12.38 0.11
N MET A 98 5.32 13.07 0.56
CA MET A 98 5.30 14.40 1.15
C MET A 98 6.46 15.22 0.62
N TYR A 99 6.32 16.54 0.65
CA TYR A 99 7.28 17.46 0.05
C TYR A 99 7.57 18.70 0.89
N GLY A 100 8.67 19.38 0.58
CA GLY A 100 9.11 20.63 1.21
C GLY A 100 8.71 21.86 0.41
N ALA A 101 9.64 22.80 0.23
CA ALA A 101 9.41 24.05 -0.47
C ALA A 101 9.77 23.97 -1.96
N THR A 102 8.90 24.48 -2.82
CA THR A 102 9.19 24.72 -4.24
C THR A 102 10.14 25.90 -4.41
N GLY A 103 10.99 25.88 -5.45
CA GLY A 103 11.98 26.92 -5.71
C GLY A 103 13.11 26.98 -4.69
N ALA A 104 13.22 25.96 -3.81
CA ALA A 104 14.29 25.87 -2.84
C ALA A 104 15.64 25.63 -3.52
N SER A 105 16.70 26.15 -2.88
CA SER A 105 18.07 26.03 -3.39
C SER A 105 18.82 24.82 -2.82
N THR A 106 18.28 24.20 -1.78
CA THR A 106 18.90 23.06 -1.08
C THR A 106 18.00 21.82 -1.11
N TYR A 107 18.62 20.64 -1.13
CA TYR A 107 17.91 19.36 -1.09
C TYR A 107 17.04 19.25 0.16
N THR A 108 17.59 19.61 1.32
CA THR A 108 16.88 19.54 2.60
C THR A 108 15.59 20.37 2.59
N GLU A 109 15.64 21.63 2.14
CA GLU A 109 14.43 22.48 2.06
C GLU A 109 13.43 21.96 1.04
N THR A 110 13.90 21.38 -0.07
CA THR A 110 13.04 20.79 -1.11
C THR A 110 12.26 19.58 -0.57
N HIS A 111 12.85 18.82 0.36
CA HIS A 111 12.33 17.51 0.82
C HIS A 111 11.98 17.44 2.31
N VAL A 112 11.78 18.59 2.99
CA VAL A 112 11.51 18.65 4.45
C VAL A 112 10.14 18.09 4.90
N ASN A 113 9.36 17.50 3.99
CA ASN A 113 8.08 16.81 4.25
C ASN A 113 7.04 17.62 5.06
N THR A 114 6.97 18.92 4.84
CA THR A 114 5.99 19.80 5.52
C THR A 114 4.65 19.86 4.82
N ASN A 115 4.57 19.43 3.56
CA ASN A 115 3.37 19.47 2.74
C ASN A 115 2.97 18.04 2.29
N ASN A 116 1.67 17.76 2.29
CA ASN A 116 1.12 16.50 1.78
C ASN A 116 1.02 16.52 0.25
N SER A 117 1.41 15.43 -0.41
CA SER A 117 1.04 15.19 -1.81
C SER A 117 -0.47 15.02 -1.97
N THR A 118 -0.97 15.14 -3.21
CA THR A 118 -2.39 14.94 -3.52
C THR A 118 -2.83 13.52 -3.19
N ILE A 119 -2.02 12.51 -3.51
CA ILE A 119 -2.34 11.12 -3.18
C ILE A 119 -2.32 10.83 -1.68
N LYS A 120 -1.42 11.47 -0.92
CA LYS A 120 -1.43 11.34 0.55
C LYS A 120 -2.74 11.87 1.14
N THR A 121 -3.17 13.08 0.74
CA THR A 121 -4.46 13.62 1.19
C THR A 121 -5.63 12.70 0.82
N TYR A 122 -5.58 12.09 -0.37
CA TYR A 122 -6.59 11.14 -0.83
C TYR A 122 -6.63 9.87 0.04
N LEU A 123 -5.47 9.28 0.37
CA LEU A 123 -5.36 8.13 1.27
C LEU A 123 -5.75 8.46 2.71
N ASP A 124 -5.32 9.60 3.24
CA ASP A 124 -5.69 10.06 4.58
C ASP A 124 -7.21 10.20 4.71
N THR A 125 -7.86 10.80 3.70
CA THR A 125 -9.32 10.93 3.66
C THR A 125 -10.00 9.56 3.61
N TRP A 126 -9.45 8.61 2.84
CA TRP A 126 -9.96 7.24 2.83
C TRP A 126 -9.83 6.58 4.20
N TYR A 127 -8.68 6.73 4.87
CA TYR A 127 -8.45 6.19 6.22
C TYR A 127 -9.44 6.80 7.24
N GLU A 128 -9.65 8.11 7.20
CA GLU A 128 -10.61 8.80 8.07
C GLU A 128 -12.04 8.28 7.92
N ASN A 129 -12.45 8.00 6.68
CA ASN A 129 -13.81 7.55 6.40
C ASN A 129 -14.05 6.06 6.68
N ASN A 130 -13.01 5.23 6.65
CA ASN A 130 -13.15 3.77 6.67
C ASN A 130 -12.56 3.09 7.92
N ILE A 131 -11.58 3.71 8.58
CA ILE A 131 -10.83 3.11 9.68
C ILE A 131 -10.92 3.95 10.95
N LYS A 132 -10.68 5.25 10.87
CA LYS A 132 -10.62 6.15 12.04
C LYS A 132 -11.90 6.10 12.86
N GLY A 133 -11.75 5.99 14.18
CA GLY A 133 -12.87 5.95 15.12
C GLY A 133 -13.69 4.66 15.10
N THR A 134 -13.33 3.68 14.26
CA THR A 134 -13.92 2.34 14.27
C THR A 134 -13.17 1.43 15.24
N THR A 135 -13.76 0.27 15.58
CA THR A 135 -13.05 -0.78 16.33
C THR A 135 -11.85 -1.34 15.59
N ASN A 136 -11.77 -1.18 14.25
CA ASN A 136 -10.67 -1.71 13.44
C ASN A 136 -9.37 -0.92 13.62
N GLU A 137 -9.46 0.37 13.95
CA GLU A 137 -8.29 1.24 14.13
C GLU A 137 -7.31 0.70 15.18
N GLN A 138 -7.82 0.00 16.21
CA GLN A 138 -6.97 -0.58 17.26
C GLN A 138 -6.00 -1.66 16.75
N TYR A 139 -6.26 -2.24 15.56
CA TYR A 139 -5.42 -3.29 14.97
C TYR A 139 -4.39 -2.74 13.99
N ILE A 140 -4.43 -1.45 13.68
CA ILE A 140 -3.41 -0.79 12.86
C ILE A 140 -2.11 -0.69 13.65
N ALA A 141 -1.01 -1.04 13.00
CA ALA A 141 0.34 -0.92 13.53
C ALA A 141 1.08 0.24 12.86
N ASP A 142 1.88 0.95 13.65
CA ASP A 142 2.86 1.88 13.11
C ASP A 142 4.03 1.09 12.53
N ASN A 143 4.27 1.22 11.23
CA ASN A 143 5.40 0.62 10.54
C ASN A 143 5.75 1.47 9.32
N LEU A 144 6.99 1.36 8.86
CA LEU A 144 7.60 2.22 7.85
C LEU A 144 6.95 2.10 6.46
N PHE A 145 6.75 3.24 5.81
CA PHE A 145 6.49 3.38 4.37
C PHE A 145 7.67 4.12 3.73
N CYS A 146 8.35 3.51 2.76
CA CYS A 146 9.57 4.09 2.18
C CYS A 146 9.31 4.85 0.88
N ASN A 147 9.63 6.15 0.85
CA ASN A 147 9.61 6.98 -0.34
C ASN A 147 11.05 7.25 -0.82
N ASP A 148 11.75 6.22 -1.27
CA ASP A 148 13.20 6.25 -1.52
C ASP A 148 13.60 7.30 -2.58
N ARG A 149 14.00 8.51 -2.13
CA ARG A 149 14.52 9.60 -2.97
C ARG A 149 16.03 9.55 -3.09
N SER A 150 16.66 8.40 -2.82
CA SER A 150 18.07 8.20 -3.13
C SER A 150 18.32 8.42 -4.61
N PHE A 151 19.40 9.14 -4.92
CA PHE A 151 19.81 9.36 -6.30
C PHE A 151 20.31 8.08 -6.95
N ALA A 152 20.02 7.94 -8.25
CA ALA A 152 20.71 6.95 -9.06
C ALA A 152 22.19 7.28 -9.17
N SER A 153 23.02 6.26 -9.40
CA SER A 153 24.47 6.41 -9.56
C SER A 153 24.87 7.30 -10.74
N ASN A 154 24.04 7.34 -11.79
CA ASN A 154 24.22 8.18 -12.97
C ASN A 154 23.54 9.56 -12.85
N ASN A 155 23.06 9.93 -11.66
CA ASN A 155 22.49 11.25 -11.43
C ASN A 155 23.57 12.34 -11.42
N SER A 156 23.32 13.43 -12.14
CA SER A 156 24.11 14.67 -12.07
C SER A 156 23.32 15.85 -11.52
N GLY A 157 22.04 15.66 -11.21
CA GLY A 157 21.13 16.67 -10.68
C GLY A 157 21.27 16.86 -9.18
N THR A 158 20.61 17.90 -8.67
CA THR A 158 20.68 18.32 -7.27
C THR A 158 19.47 17.90 -6.45
N GLY A 159 18.41 17.40 -7.09
CA GLY A 159 17.12 17.15 -6.44
C GLY A 159 16.44 18.42 -5.93
N THR A 160 16.69 19.57 -6.56
CA THR A 160 16.15 20.89 -6.19
C THR A 160 15.60 21.62 -7.41
N GLY A 161 14.54 22.41 -7.23
CA GLY A 161 13.95 23.23 -8.29
C GLY A 161 13.66 22.40 -9.55
N ILE A 162 14.10 22.88 -10.70
CA ILE A 162 13.94 22.20 -12.00
C ILE A 162 15.16 21.37 -12.42
N SER A 163 16.11 21.16 -11.52
CA SER A 163 17.34 20.40 -11.78
C SER A 163 16.99 18.98 -12.21
N ARG A 164 17.44 18.57 -13.40
CA ARG A 164 17.15 17.23 -13.92
C ARG A 164 17.83 16.18 -13.04
N THR A 165 17.01 15.46 -12.28
CA THR A 165 17.43 14.55 -11.22
C THR A 165 16.91 13.15 -11.50
N TYR A 166 17.81 12.18 -11.39
CA TYR A 166 17.52 10.76 -11.51
C TYR A 166 17.49 10.12 -10.12
N TYR A 167 16.33 9.61 -9.72
CA TYR A 167 16.19 8.80 -8.51
C TYR A 167 16.52 7.34 -8.82
N ARG A 168 16.73 6.50 -7.80
CA ARG A 168 17.20 5.12 -8.00
C ARG A 168 16.41 4.36 -9.09
N TRP A 169 15.08 4.48 -9.08
CA TRP A 169 14.19 3.82 -10.03
C TRP A 169 14.12 4.45 -11.43
N SER A 170 14.88 5.51 -11.72
CA SER A 170 15.19 5.92 -13.10
C SER A 170 15.96 4.87 -13.89
N ASN A 171 16.59 3.93 -13.19
CA ASN A 171 17.17 2.72 -13.77
C ASN A 171 16.32 1.54 -13.28
N PHE A 172 15.86 0.70 -14.20
CA PHE A 172 15.07 -0.48 -13.84
C PHE A 172 15.93 -1.58 -13.19
N ALA A 173 15.27 -2.62 -12.66
CA ALA A 173 15.88 -3.67 -11.85
C ALA A 173 16.89 -4.57 -12.58
N ASP A 174 16.91 -4.54 -13.92
CA ASP A 174 17.89 -5.25 -14.76
C ASP A 174 19.20 -4.45 -14.96
N ASN A 175 19.18 -3.16 -14.62
CA ASN A 175 20.32 -2.27 -14.76
C ASN A 175 21.27 -2.40 -13.56
N SER A 176 22.59 -2.35 -13.81
CA SER A 176 23.61 -2.41 -12.75
C SER A 176 23.50 -1.30 -11.69
N ASN A 177 22.81 -0.21 -12.01
CA ASN A 177 22.57 0.92 -11.12
C ASN A 177 21.38 0.69 -10.15
N ASN A 178 20.56 -0.34 -10.36
CA ASN A 178 19.40 -0.66 -9.52
C ASN A 178 19.07 -2.18 -9.47
N ASN A 179 20.08 -3.06 -9.51
CA ASN A 179 19.88 -4.52 -9.53
C ASN A 179 19.69 -5.17 -8.14
N LYS A 180 19.28 -4.37 -7.15
CA LYS A 180 19.15 -4.76 -5.73
C LYS A 180 17.86 -4.19 -5.15
N MET A 181 16.86 -5.05 -5.02
CA MET A 181 15.59 -4.71 -4.40
C MET A 181 15.73 -4.66 -2.89
N MET A 182 15.12 -3.65 -2.27
CA MET A 182 15.26 -3.36 -0.85
C MET A 182 13.90 -3.25 -0.15
N LEU A 183 13.84 -3.83 1.04
CA LEU A 183 12.71 -3.71 1.96
C LEU A 183 12.99 -2.72 3.11
N THR A 184 14.20 -2.18 3.15
CA THR A 184 14.68 -1.09 4.00
C THR A 184 14.45 0.26 3.34
N CYS A 185 14.54 1.35 4.11
CA CYS A 185 14.58 2.70 3.56
C CYS A 185 15.93 3.35 3.79
N PRO A 186 16.70 3.72 2.74
CA PRO A 186 18.07 4.21 2.91
C PRO A 186 18.16 5.56 3.65
N GLN A 187 17.15 6.42 3.49
CA GLN A 187 17.12 7.76 4.07
C GLN A 187 16.03 7.84 5.15
N GLN A 188 16.40 8.24 6.36
CA GLN A 188 15.42 8.37 7.46
C GLN A 188 14.34 9.42 7.15
N ASN A 189 14.67 10.50 6.44
CA ASN A 189 13.68 11.49 6.00
C ASN A 189 12.60 10.90 5.07
N ASP A 190 12.89 9.79 4.39
CA ASP A 190 11.98 9.10 3.46
C ASP A 190 11.27 7.91 4.10
N ALA A 191 11.63 7.58 5.34
CA ALA A 191 11.09 6.48 6.12
C ALA A 191 9.84 6.95 6.89
N PHE A 192 8.71 7.03 6.21
CA PHE A 192 7.47 7.56 6.78
C PHE A 192 6.86 6.63 7.83
N THR A 193 6.61 7.17 9.02
CA THR A 193 5.99 6.52 10.18
C THR A 193 5.09 7.51 10.91
N VAL A 194 4.23 7.02 11.82
CA VAL A 194 3.37 7.88 12.65
C VAL A 194 4.13 8.36 13.89
N ASN A 195 4.69 7.43 14.67
CA ASN A 195 5.34 7.71 15.95
C ASN A 195 6.80 7.25 16.00
N ASP A 196 7.18 6.22 15.25
CA ASP A 196 8.54 5.68 15.26
C ASP A 196 9.54 6.67 14.60
N THR A 197 10.28 7.38 15.44
CA THR A 197 11.37 8.28 15.03
C THR A 197 12.76 7.63 15.13
N SER A 198 12.83 6.35 15.52
CA SER A 198 14.08 5.59 15.63
C SER A 198 14.49 4.97 14.29
N LYS A 199 13.51 4.46 13.54
CA LYS A 199 13.68 3.93 12.18
C LYS A 199 13.01 4.80 11.12
N GLY A 200 11.99 5.56 11.51
CA GLY A 200 11.25 6.46 10.64
C GLY A 200 11.40 7.94 10.97
N ASN A 201 10.55 8.76 10.36
CA ASN A 201 10.54 10.21 10.48
C ASN A 201 9.37 10.79 11.31
N GLY A 202 8.38 9.98 11.69
CA GLY A 202 7.22 10.41 12.49
C GLY A 202 6.33 11.48 11.81
N ALA A 203 6.39 11.60 10.48
CA ALA A 203 5.68 12.65 9.75
C ALA A 203 4.24 12.29 9.37
N LEU A 204 3.83 11.02 9.48
CA LEU A 204 2.49 10.59 9.08
C LEU A 204 1.45 10.91 10.15
N THR A 205 0.28 11.34 9.67
CA THR A 205 -0.92 11.45 10.51
C THR A 205 -1.55 10.08 10.77
N TYR A 206 -1.58 9.21 9.75
CA TYR A 206 -2.13 7.85 9.83
C TYR A 206 -1.16 6.84 9.25
N GLY A 207 -1.23 5.58 9.72
CA GLY A 207 -0.40 4.48 9.27
C GLY A 207 -0.84 3.91 7.91
N ILE A 208 -0.89 4.77 6.89
CA ILE A 208 -1.32 4.45 5.53
C ILE A 208 -0.34 5.02 4.49
N GLY A 209 -0.08 4.25 3.45
CA GLY A 209 0.74 4.65 2.31
C GLY A 209 0.46 3.80 1.08
N LEU A 210 1.48 3.66 0.23
CA LEU A 210 1.43 2.87 -1.00
C LEU A 210 2.47 1.74 -0.96
N VAL A 211 2.34 0.82 -1.90
CA VAL A 211 3.36 -0.19 -2.18
C VAL A 211 4.57 0.44 -2.85
N THR A 212 5.78 -0.05 -2.60
CA THR A 212 6.97 0.40 -3.34
C THR A 212 7.17 -0.42 -4.61
N THR A 213 7.90 0.10 -5.59
CA THR A 213 8.27 -0.68 -6.78
C THR A 213 9.18 -1.87 -6.41
N ASP A 214 10.01 -1.76 -5.36
CA ASP A 214 10.75 -2.91 -4.83
C ASP A 214 9.80 -4.03 -4.38
N GLU A 215 8.73 -3.70 -3.66
CA GLU A 215 7.73 -4.68 -3.24
C GLU A 215 7.01 -5.30 -4.44
N VAL A 216 6.71 -4.51 -5.49
CA VAL A 216 6.09 -5.04 -6.72
C VAL A 216 7.03 -6.00 -7.46
N VAL A 217 8.31 -5.65 -7.60
CA VAL A 217 9.31 -6.50 -8.26
C VAL A 217 9.57 -7.78 -7.47
N LEU A 218 9.63 -7.68 -6.14
CA LEU A 218 9.74 -8.83 -5.25
C LEU A 218 8.52 -9.74 -5.35
N ALA A 219 7.32 -9.16 -5.44
CA ALA A 219 6.06 -9.88 -5.57
C ALA A 219 5.89 -10.65 -6.88
N GLY A 220 6.68 -10.36 -7.92
CA GLY A 220 6.67 -11.09 -9.18
C GLY A 220 6.51 -10.22 -10.43
N GLY A 221 6.24 -8.92 -10.28
CA GLY A 221 6.33 -7.97 -11.39
C GLY A 221 7.77 -7.80 -11.87
N TYR A 222 7.96 -7.40 -13.11
CA TYR A 222 9.28 -7.05 -13.67
C TYR A 222 9.09 -6.10 -14.87
N SER A 223 10.02 -6.07 -15.82
CA SER A 223 9.87 -5.31 -17.07
C SER A 223 8.85 -5.95 -18.01
N ASP A 224 8.83 -7.29 -18.08
CA ASP A 224 7.86 -8.05 -18.87
C ASP A 224 6.45 -8.02 -18.24
N ASP A 225 5.44 -8.24 -19.07
CA ASP A 225 4.06 -8.40 -18.65
C ASP A 225 3.92 -9.61 -17.70
N ASN A 226 3.13 -9.44 -16.64
CA ASN A 226 2.81 -10.52 -15.71
C ASN A 226 1.39 -10.33 -15.17
N TYR A 227 0.47 -11.14 -15.69
CA TYR A 227 -0.94 -11.09 -15.30
C TYR A 227 -1.24 -11.97 -14.08
N ASP A 228 -0.35 -12.90 -13.73
CA ASP A 228 -0.68 -14.00 -12.82
C ASP A 228 -0.17 -13.81 -11.38
N TYR A 229 0.74 -12.86 -11.14
CA TYR A 229 1.18 -12.54 -9.78
C TYR A 229 0.10 -11.79 -8.99
N TYR A 230 0.10 -11.97 -7.66
CA TYR A 230 -1.02 -11.54 -6.82
C TYR A 230 -1.26 -10.03 -6.72
N LEU A 231 -0.30 -9.19 -7.12
CA LEU A 231 -0.49 -7.73 -7.15
C LEU A 231 -1.08 -7.22 -8.47
N TYR A 232 -1.12 -8.02 -9.53
CA TYR A 232 -1.83 -7.68 -10.76
C TYR A 232 -3.30 -7.39 -10.46
N ASN A 233 -3.82 -6.27 -10.98
CA ASN A 233 -5.24 -5.90 -10.91
C ASN A 233 -5.84 -5.42 -12.24
N GLY A 234 -5.07 -5.47 -13.33
CA GLY A 234 -5.51 -5.01 -14.65
C GLY A 234 -5.66 -3.49 -14.82
N LYS A 235 -5.16 -2.70 -13.86
CA LYS A 235 -5.24 -1.22 -13.85
C LYS A 235 -3.86 -0.60 -13.67
N GLU A 236 -3.76 0.66 -14.04
CA GLU A 236 -2.63 1.50 -13.64
C GLU A 236 -2.84 1.98 -12.21
N TYR A 237 -1.84 1.75 -11.35
CA TYR A 237 -1.88 2.26 -9.98
C TYR A 237 -0.51 2.76 -9.51
N TRP A 238 -0.54 3.79 -8.67
CA TRP A 238 0.64 4.43 -8.12
C TRP A 238 1.42 3.52 -7.16
N THR A 239 2.74 3.59 -7.26
CA THR A 239 3.66 3.13 -6.22
C THR A 239 4.25 4.34 -5.47
N MET A 240 4.97 4.11 -4.39
CA MET A 240 5.66 5.14 -3.62
C MET A 240 7.14 5.34 -4.05
N SER A 241 7.47 5.00 -5.29
CA SER A 241 8.84 4.99 -5.79
C SER A 241 9.10 6.09 -6.82
N PRO A 242 9.94 7.08 -6.48
CA PRO A 242 10.36 8.14 -7.40
C PRO A 242 11.10 7.67 -8.64
N HIS A 243 10.77 8.24 -9.80
CA HIS A 243 11.50 8.01 -11.06
C HIS A 243 12.47 9.17 -11.36
N THR A 244 11.92 10.35 -11.60
CA THR A 244 12.65 11.52 -12.14
C THR A 244 12.10 12.83 -11.59
N GLY A 245 12.95 13.83 -11.38
CA GLY A 245 12.55 15.22 -11.10
C GLY A 245 13.11 16.18 -12.14
N SER A 246 12.30 17.09 -12.69
CA SER A 246 12.69 18.18 -13.61
C SER A 246 11.50 19.13 -13.89
N HIS A 247 11.36 19.67 -15.11
CA HIS A 247 10.09 20.20 -15.63
C HIS A 247 9.17 19.02 -16.03
N GLY A 248 8.62 18.33 -15.03
CA GLY A 248 7.88 17.08 -15.23
C GLY A 248 8.42 15.99 -14.32
N THR A 249 8.06 16.07 -13.05
CA THR A 249 8.33 15.04 -12.05
C THR A 249 7.54 13.76 -12.33
N GLY A 250 8.18 12.61 -12.17
CA GLY A 250 7.61 11.30 -12.43
C GLY A 250 7.79 10.34 -11.25
N GLU A 251 6.76 9.52 -11.05
CA GLU A 251 6.69 8.43 -10.07
C GLU A 251 6.40 7.12 -10.81
N LEU A 252 6.76 5.99 -10.19
CA LEU A 252 6.51 4.67 -10.76
C LEU A 252 5.05 4.27 -10.54
N ILE A 253 4.48 3.63 -11.56
CA ILE A 253 3.19 2.95 -11.53
C ILE A 253 3.39 1.47 -11.85
N VAL A 254 2.41 0.65 -11.49
CA VAL A 254 2.24 -0.66 -12.11
C VAL A 254 1.37 -0.49 -13.34
N CYS A 255 1.78 -1.07 -14.46
CA CYS A 255 1.05 -1.01 -15.73
C CYS A 255 -0.19 -1.92 -15.72
N PRO A 256 -1.17 -1.73 -16.64
CA PRO A 256 -2.33 -2.61 -16.75
C PRO A 256 -1.97 -4.07 -17.00
N SER A 257 -0.77 -4.34 -17.52
CA SER A 257 -0.25 -5.69 -17.76
C SER A 257 0.48 -6.31 -16.57
N GLY A 258 0.58 -5.59 -15.45
CA GLY A 258 1.35 -6.02 -14.28
C GLY A 258 2.85 -5.75 -14.36
N SER A 259 3.34 -5.14 -15.45
CA SER A 259 4.72 -4.66 -15.52
C SER A 259 4.99 -3.57 -14.48
N ALA A 260 6.18 -3.61 -13.89
CA ALA A 260 6.70 -2.65 -12.91
C ALA A 260 7.62 -1.59 -13.53
N GLU A 261 7.92 -1.68 -14.84
CA GLU A 261 8.78 -0.73 -15.56
C GLU A 261 7.95 0.39 -16.20
N CYS A 262 7.12 1.05 -15.40
CA CYS A 262 6.23 2.10 -15.89
C CYS A 262 6.35 3.34 -15.02
N ALA A 263 6.77 4.46 -15.62
CA ALA A 263 6.86 5.75 -14.93
C ALA A 263 5.91 6.76 -15.59
N ASN A 264 5.32 7.64 -14.77
CA ASN A 264 4.36 8.61 -15.29
C ASN A 264 4.39 9.92 -14.51
N TYR A 265 3.89 10.99 -15.14
CA TYR A 265 3.89 12.32 -14.53
C TYR A 265 2.96 12.38 -13.34
N VAL A 266 3.43 12.97 -12.24
CA VAL A 266 2.71 13.03 -10.97
C VAL A 266 1.36 13.75 -11.04
N ILE A 267 1.14 14.56 -12.07
CA ILE A 267 -0.11 15.31 -12.30
C ILE A 267 -1.23 14.47 -12.94
N ASN A 268 -0.90 13.30 -13.51
CA ASN A 268 -1.86 12.42 -14.18
C ASN A 268 -2.62 11.58 -13.15
N ALA A 269 -3.86 11.19 -13.43
CA ALA A 269 -4.67 10.42 -12.48
C ALA A 269 -4.57 8.90 -12.74
N TYR A 270 -4.09 8.15 -11.74
CA TYR A 270 -4.05 6.68 -11.74
C TYR A 270 -4.57 6.12 -10.43
N GLY A 271 -4.76 4.80 -10.37
CA GLY A 271 -5.32 4.09 -9.22
C GLY A 271 -4.54 4.34 -7.93
N ALA A 272 -5.28 4.56 -6.83
CA ALA A 272 -4.73 4.53 -5.49
C ALA A 272 -5.09 3.19 -4.82
N ARG A 273 -4.08 2.50 -4.29
CA ARG A 273 -4.24 1.24 -3.55
C ARG A 273 -3.64 1.41 -2.15
N PRO A 274 -4.47 1.65 -1.12
CA PRO A 274 -4.01 1.74 0.26
C PRO A 274 -3.15 0.56 0.66
N VAL A 275 -2.04 0.85 1.32
CA VAL A 275 -1.25 -0.12 2.08
C VAL A 275 -1.31 0.26 3.54
N ILE A 276 -1.60 -0.70 4.40
CA ILE A 276 -1.62 -0.57 5.86
C ILE A 276 -0.84 -1.72 6.50
N ASN A 277 -0.46 -1.56 7.76
CA ASN A 277 0.16 -2.62 8.54
C ASN A 277 -0.80 -3.00 9.68
N LEU A 278 -1.08 -4.29 9.82
CA LEU A 278 -1.81 -4.84 10.95
C LEU A 278 -0.83 -5.28 12.04
N LYS A 279 -1.24 -5.19 13.30
CA LYS A 279 -0.49 -5.73 14.44
C LYS A 279 -0.20 -7.23 14.26
N SER A 280 0.87 -7.71 14.88
CA SER A 280 1.22 -9.13 14.85
C SER A 280 0.10 -10.00 15.43
N ASP A 281 -0.03 -11.22 14.93
CA ASP A 281 -0.93 -12.27 15.44
C ASP A 281 -2.42 -11.90 15.48
N VAL A 282 -2.85 -10.84 14.80
CA VAL A 282 -4.28 -10.46 14.77
C VAL A 282 -5.10 -11.31 13.79
N LEU A 283 -4.46 -11.86 12.76
CA LEU A 283 -5.09 -12.70 11.74
C LEU A 283 -5.11 -14.16 12.20
N THR A 284 -6.08 -14.49 13.07
CA THR A 284 -6.14 -15.79 13.76
C THR A 284 -7.09 -16.81 13.13
N TYR A 285 -7.92 -16.38 12.17
CA TYR A 285 -8.89 -17.25 11.49
C TYR A 285 -8.70 -17.21 9.98
N GLY A 286 -9.16 -18.26 9.31
CA GLY A 286 -9.00 -18.44 7.87
C GLY A 286 -7.70 -19.13 7.50
N ASP A 287 -7.63 -19.62 6.27
CA ASP A 287 -6.43 -20.24 5.69
C ASP A 287 -5.75 -19.35 4.63
N GLY A 288 -6.28 -18.14 4.46
CA GLY A 288 -5.76 -17.15 3.52
C GLY A 288 -6.18 -17.40 2.09
N THR A 289 -6.97 -18.44 1.78
CA THR A 289 -7.50 -18.64 0.44
C THR A 289 -8.60 -17.63 0.12
N MET A 290 -8.88 -17.42 -1.17
CA MET A 290 -9.94 -16.51 -1.62
C MET A 290 -11.30 -16.81 -0.98
N ASN A 291 -11.64 -18.09 -0.81
CA ASN A 291 -12.91 -18.52 -0.23
C ASN A 291 -12.91 -18.55 1.31
N ASN A 292 -11.74 -18.46 1.93
CA ASN A 292 -11.56 -18.46 3.38
C ASN A 292 -10.41 -17.53 3.79
N PRO A 293 -10.55 -16.22 3.54
CA PRO A 293 -9.48 -15.26 3.76
C PRO A 293 -9.13 -15.19 5.25
N TYR A 294 -7.89 -14.77 5.51
CA TYR A 294 -7.46 -14.44 6.86
C TYR A 294 -8.30 -13.30 7.44
N ARG A 295 -8.65 -13.40 8.72
CA ARG A 295 -9.52 -12.44 9.41
C ARG A 295 -9.28 -12.40 10.91
N LEU A 296 -9.78 -11.36 11.56
CA LEU A 296 -9.59 -11.10 12.99
C LEU A 296 -10.47 -11.96 13.89
N THR A 297 -11.68 -12.29 13.44
CA THR A 297 -12.72 -12.97 14.22
C THR A 297 -13.24 -14.19 13.46
N GLU A 298 -13.85 -15.14 14.19
CA GLU A 298 -14.34 -16.38 13.57
C GLU A 298 -15.40 -16.12 12.50
N ASN A 299 -16.25 -15.12 12.73
CA ASN A 299 -17.32 -14.72 11.82
C ASN A 299 -16.75 -13.96 10.63
N ILE A 300 -17.20 -14.30 9.41
CA ILE A 300 -17.00 -13.45 8.25
C ILE A 300 -17.87 -12.22 8.50
N ASP A 301 -17.28 -11.06 8.80
CA ASP A 301 -18.03 -9.83 9.09
C ASP A 301 -19.17 -9.66 8.08
N SER A 302 -20.38 -9.92 8.57
CA SER A 302 -21.65 -9.47 8.02
C SER A 302 -22.16 -8.51 9.07
N THR A 303 -21.73 -7.26 9.00
CA THR A 303 -22.16 -6.24 9.96
C THR A 303 -23.68 -6.04 9.79
N THR A 304 -24.43 -6.67 10.70
CA THR A 304 -25.83 -6.35 10.93
C THR A 304 -25.83 -5.04 11.71
N PRO A 305 -26.55 -3.99 11.30
CA PRO A 305 -26.65 -2.77 12.11
C PRO A 305 -27.34 -3.12 13.43
N SER A 306 -26.65 -2.92 14.56
CA SER A 306 -27.31 -2.91 15.86
C SER A 306 -28.03 -1.58 16.03
N GLY A 307 -29.32 -1.63 16.37
CA GLY A 307 -30.09 -0.42 16.63
C GLY A 307 -31.60 -0.56 16.43
N GLY A 308 -32.19 -1.66 16.88
CA GLY A 308 -33.64 -1.76 17.07
C GLY A 308 -33.93 -1.94 18.55
N ASP A 309 -34.00 -0.83 19.28
CA ASP A 309 -34.42 -0.82 20.69
C ASP A 309 -35.85 -1.35 20.79
N SER A 310 -35.99 -2.52 21.41
CA SER A 310 -37.25 -3.06 21.86
C SER A 310 -37.66 -2.36 23.15
N SER A 311 -38.62 -1.44 23.08
CA SER A 311 -39.33 -0.90 24.23
C SER A 311 -40.82 -1.20 24.12
N ALA A 312 -41.31 -2.14 24.94
CA ALA A 312 -42.50 -1.99 25.76
C ALA A 312 -42.82 -3.32 26.48
N SER A 313 -42.51 -3.35 27.78
CA SER A 313 -43.26 -4.19 28.71
C SER A 313 -44.54 -3.43 29.13
N GLY A 314 -45.62 -4.17 29.37
CA GLY A 314 -46.88 -3.62 29.90
C GLY A 314 -48.01 -4.63 29.73
N GLY A 315 -48.27 -5.43 30.77
CA GLY A 315 -49.23 -6.52 30.75
C GLY A 315 -50.65 -6.15 31.20
N ILE A 316 -51.47 -7.22 31.09
CA ILE A 316 -52.70 -7.57 31.83
C ILE A 316 -54.03 -6.98 31.35
N GLY A 317 -54.94 -7.88 30.96
CA GLY A 317 -56.39 -7.66 30.92
C GLY A 317 -57.18 -8.85 30.37
N ASN A 318 -57.66 -9.74 31.25
CA ASN A 318 -58.61 -10.82 30.97
C ASN A 318 -59.96 -10.30 30.43
N GLY A 319 -60.63 -11.08 29.58
CA GLY A 319 -62.06 -10.91 29.27
C GLY A 319 -62.59 -11.96 28.28
N GLN A 320 -63.49 -12.82 28.76
CA GLN A 320 -64.24 -13.85 28.02
C GLN A 320 -65.39 -13.27 27.15
N GLY A 321 -65.90 -14.08 26.23
CA GLY A 321 -67.24 -13.99 25.60
C GLY A 321 -67.18 -14.20 24.08
N GLU A 322 -67.63 -15.34 23.54
CA GLU A 322 -68.96 -15.55 22.91
C GLU A 322 -69.01 -14.93 21.49
N GLU A 323 -69.43 -15.50 20.36
CA GLU A 323 -70.30 -16.61 19.88
C GLU A 323 -69.70 -17.07 18.51
N GLY A 324 -69.83 -18.30 18.00
CA GLY A 324 -71.04 -18.88 17.42
C GLY A 324 -71.25 -18.48 15.95
N GLY A 325 -71.19 -19.42 15.00
CA GLY A 325 -71.82 -19.25 13.69
C GLY A 325 -71.15 -19.90 12.47
N SER A 326 -71.66 -21.09 12.12
CA SER A 326 -71.73 -21.76 10.80
C SER A 326 -70.45 -22.14 10.05
#